data_AF-A0A966CIT5-F1
#
_entry.id   AF-A0A966CIT5-F1
#
_cell.length_a   1.000
_cell.length_b   1.000
_cell.length_c   1.000
_cell.angle_alpha   90.00
_cell.angle_beta   90.00
_cell.angle_gamma   90.00
#
_symmetry.space_group_name_H-M   'P 1'
#
loop_
_entity.id
_entity.type
_entity.pdbx_description
1 polymer ?
#
loop_
_entity_poly.entity_id
_entity_poly.type
_entity_poly.pdbx_seq_one_letter_code
_entity_poly.pdbx_strand_id
1 'polypeptide(L)'
;MFYFKKQLNRQSGIALVLSVLILTNLMMIALVVSDVILRIGKSSQGISQSEIAYFAAETAIEKAVYQIETSHNGSDLGTSDVPTVGNLSDTLGNWKRYIAGIYTTPVTCFDDQQRVSFPADPATETDKSCVYAADLSQDVINKNNPLKVRLKPGKSFELSLNISTPASLAFYPSAVTIDWPTHAGKVIILSSDSQEVIDASTTTGSGKIPDSGQLGNSPNYRIRLINNSAADVIYTIAPQAASDSLPTGIAITSQGYYDVNKKERIIIVERKNWEIY
;
A
#
# COMPACT_ATOMS: atom_id res chain seq x y z
N MET A 1 -59.09 -71.93 -36.14
CA MET A 1 -59.43 -70.66 -35.47
C MET A 1 -58.27 -70.29 -34.56
N PHE A 2 -57.83 -69.03 -34.64
CA PHE A 2 -56.78 -68.34 -33.88
C PHE A 2 -55.28 -68.64 -34.12
N TYR A 3 -54.68 -67.65 -34.79
CA TYR A 3 -53.27 -67.31 -34.95
C TYR A 3 -52.54 -67.13 -33.61
N PHE A 4 -51.41 -67.82 -33.40
CA PHE A 4 -50.40 -67.43 -32.40
C PHE A 4 -49.02 -68.01 -32.72
N LYS A 5 -48.40 -67.61 -33.84
CA LYS A 5 -46.98 -67.95 -34.06
C LYS A 5 -46.25 -67.01 -35.03
N LYS A 6 -46.23 -65.71 -34.73
CA LYS A 6 -45.31 -64.76 -35.38
C LYS A 6 -45.04 -63.47 -34.59
N GLN A 7 -44.74 -63.57 -33.29
CA GLN A 7 -44.39 -62.38 -32.46
C GLN A 7 -43.12 -62.51 -31.62
N LEU A 8 -42.44 -63.66 -31.57
CA LEU A 8 -41.24 -63.84 -30.72
C LEU A 8 -39.94 -63.23 -31.30
N ASN A 9 -39.83 -63.04 -32.62
CA ASN A 9 -38.59 -62.50 -33.23
C ASN A 9 -38.50 -60.96 -33.27
N ARG A 10 -39.60 -60.22 -33.00
CA ARG A 10 -39.58 -58.75 -32.91
C ARG A 10 -39.20 -58.24 -31.51
N GLN A 11 -39.40 -59.04 -30.46
CA GLN A 11 -39.09 -58.66 -29.08
C GLN A 11 -37.57 -58.59 -28.83
N SER A 12 -36.77 -59.46 -29.45
CA SER A 12 -35.30 -59.44 -29.29
C SER A 12 -34.64 -58.18 -29.85
N GLY A 13 -35.15 -57.63 -30.96
CA GLY A 13 -34.63 -56.38 -31.53
C GLY A 13 -34.99 -55.15 -30.69
N ILE A 14 -36.22 -55.10 -30.16
CA ILE A 14 -36.66 -54.03 -29.25
C ILE A 14 -35.90 -54.09 -27.92
N ALA A 15 -35.68 -55.30 -27.37
CA ALA A 15 -34.89 -55.47 -26.15
C ALA A 15 -33.42 -55.04 -26.33
N LEU A 16 -32.83 -55.29 -27.50
CA LEU A 16 -31.47 -54.84 -27.82
C LEU A 16 -31.40 -53.32 -27.93
N VAL A 17 -32.35 -52.68 -28.63
CA VAL A 17 -32.42 -51.21 -28.73
C VAL A 17 -32.65 -50.57 -27.35
N LEU A 18 -33.52 -51.15 -26.52
CA LEU A 18 -33.76 -50.69 -25.15
C LEU A 18 -32.49 -50.81 -24.30
N SER A 19 -31.78 -51.92 -24.41
CA SER A 19 -30.53 -52.15 -23.68
C SER A 19 -29.44 -51.17 -24.11
N VAL A 20 -29.30 -50.90 -25.41
CA VAL A 20 -28.35 -49.90 -25.94
C VAL A 20 -28.74 -48.49 -25.49
N LEU A 21 -30.03 -48.15 -25.48
CA LEU A 21 -30.51 -46.86 -24.96
C LEU A 21 -30.23 -46.70 -23.46
N ILE A 22 -30.46 -47.74 -22.66
CA ILE A 22 -30.17 -47.72 -21.23
C ILE A 22 -28.66 -47.58 -21.01
N LEU A 23 -27.85 -48.36 -21.73
CA LEU A 23 -26.39 -48.31 -21.63
C LEU A 23 -25.82 -46.94 -22.06
N THR A 24 -26.39 -46.35 -23.12
CA THR A 24 -25.96 -45.03 -23.63
C THR A 24 -26.32 -43.92 -22.65
N ASN A 25 -27.52 -43.96 -22.05
CA ASN A 25 -27.90 -43.01 -21.01
C ASN A 25 -27.02 -43.16 -19.76
N LEU A 26 -26.74 -44.39 -19.32
CA LEU A 26 -25.83 -44.64 -18.21
C LEU A 26 -24.41 -44.14 -18.50
N MET A 27 -23.91 -44.37 -19.71
CA MET A 27 -22.61 -43.86 -20.16
C MET A 27 -22.59 -42.33 -20.17
N MET A 28 -23.65 -41.68 -20.68
CA MET A 28 -23.74 -40.23 -20.71
C MET A 28 -23.75 -39.63 -19.30
N ILE A 29 -24.52 -40.21 -18.37
CA ILE A 29 -24.54 -39.79 -16.96
C ILE A 29 -23.16 -39.94 -16.32
N ALA A 30 -22.48 -41.07 -16.55
CA ALA A 30 -21.14 -41.30 -16.02
C ALA A 30 -20.12 -40.28 -16.53
N LEU A 31 -20.18 -39.91 -17.81
CA LEU A 31 -19.31 -38.88 -18.39
C LEU A 31 -19.59 -37.49 -17.81
N VAL A 32 -20.85 -37.12 -17.63
CA VAL A 32 -21.23 -35.82 -17.02
C VAL A 32 -20.74 -35.74 -15.58
N VAL A 33 -20.95 -36.78 -14.77
CA VAL A 33 -20.48 -36.83 -13.38
C VAL A 33 -18.95 -36.75 -13.33
N SER A 34 -18.25 -37.45 -14.24
CA SER A 34 -16.80 -37.40 -14.31
C SER A 34 -16.27 -36.00 -14.65
N ASP A 35 -16.90 -35.27 -15.59
CA ASP A 35 -16.52 -33.89 -15.90
C ASP A 35 -16.71 -32.97 -14.69
N VAL A 36 -17.84 -33.10 -13.99
CA VAL A 36 -18.13 -32.31 -12.79
C VAL A 36 -17.09 -32.56 -11.71
N ILE A 37 -16.75 -33.82 -11.42
CA ILE A 37 -15.74 -34.16 -10.40
C ILE A 37 -14.37 -33.61 -10.79
N LEU A 38 -13.95 -33.78 -12.06
CA LEU A 38 -12.66 -33.26 -12.54
C LEU A 38 -12.60 -31.73 -12.46
N ARG A 39 -13.70 -31.05 -12.78
CA ARG A 39 -13.79 -29.59 -12.70
C ARG A 39 -13.72 -29.10 -11.26
N ILE A 40 -14.44 -29.74 -10.34
CA ILE A 40 -14.40 -29.42 -8.91
C ILE A 40 -12.99 -29.69 -8.35
N GLY A 41 -12.37 -30.82 -8.69
CA GLY A 41 -11.01 -31.15 -8.26
C GLY A 41 -9.98 -30.12 -8.73
N LYS A 42 -10.02 -29.72 -10.01
CA LYS A 42 -9.15 -28.66 -10.55
C LYS A 42 -9.40 -27.30 -9.89
N SER A 43 -10.67 -26.97 -9.62
CA SER A 43 -11.06 -25.74 -8.94
C SER A 43 -10.51 -25.71 -7.51
N SER A 44 -10.70 -26.79 -6.75
CA SER A 44 -10.21 -26.93 -5.38
C SER A 44 -8.68 -26.84 -5.30
N GLN A 45 -7.96 -27.48 -6.21
CA GLN A 45 -6.51 -27.31 -6.32
C GLN A 45 -6.13 -25.86 -6.63
N GLY A 46 -6.81 -25.20 -7.55
CA GLY A 46 -6.57 -23.80 -7.87
C GLY A 46 -6.78 -22.84 -6.69
N ILE A 47 -7.76 -23.13 -5.83
CA ILE A 47 -8.01 -22.40 -4.58
C ILE A 47 -6.86 -22.61 -3.61
N SER A 48 -6.47 -23.86 -3.34
CA SER A 48 -5.36 -24.17 -2.42
C SER A 48 -4.03 -23.52 -2.86
N GLN A 49 -3.74 -23.53 -4.16
CA GLN A 49 -2.57 -22.84 -4.72
C GLN A 49 -2.63 -21.33 -4.51
N SER A 50 -3.81 -20.73 -4.67
CA SER A 50 -4.03 -19.31 -4.41
C SER A 50 -3.84 -18.97 -2.93
N GLU A 51 -4.29 -19.83 -2.02
CA GLU A 51 -4.12 -19.65 -0.58
C GLU A 51 -2.65 -19.66 -0.18
N ILE A 52 -1.85 -20.59 -0.73
CA ILE A 52 -0.40 -20.63 -0.47
C ILE A 52 0.28 -19.35 -0.98
N ALA A 53 -0.06 -18.89 -2.19
CA ALA A 53 0.48 -17.64 -2.73
C ALA A 53 0.09 -16.43 -1.86
N TYR A 54 -1.16 -16.39 -1.40
CA TYR A 54 -1.64 -15.31 -0.53
C TYR A 54 -0.94 -15.33 0.84
N PHE A 55 -0.82 -16.49 1.47
CA PHE A 55 -0.11 -16.67 2.73
C PHE A 55 1.37 -16.29 2.63
N ALA A 56 2.02 -16.60 1.50
CA ALA A 56 3.40 -16.17 1.24
C ALA A 56 3.50 -14.64 1.14
N ALA A 57 2.56 -13.98 0.45
CA ALA A 57 2.51 -12.53 0.35
C ALA A 57 2.27 -11.86 1.71
N GLU A 58 1.32 -12.38 2.51
CA GLU A 58 1.01 -11.90 3.86
C GLU A 58 2.20 -12.05 4.81
N THR A 59 2.86 -13.20 4.79
CA THR A 59 4.03 -13.42 5.65
C THR A 59 5.15 -12.42 5.35
N ALA A 60 5.38 -12.12 4.07
CA ALA A 60 6.44 -11.21 3.65
C ALA A 60 6.12 -9.74 3.97
N ILE A 61 4.85 -9.33 3.84
CA ILE A 61 4.39 -7.97 4.16
C ILE A 61 4.40 -7.74 5.67
N GLU A 62 3.90 -8.68 6.47
CA GLU A 62 3.88 -8.58 7.94
C GLU A 62 5.30 -8.46 8.50
N LYS A 63 6.24 -9.26 7.98
CA LYS A 63 7.66 -9.14 8.35
C LYS A 63 8.24 -7.77 7.98
N ALA A 64 7.86 -7.21 6.84
CA ALA A 64 8.36 -5.92 6.39
C ALA A 64 7.79 -4.77 7.23
N VAL A 65 6.47 -4.77 7.45
CA VAL A 65 5.78 -3.79 8.31
C VAL A 65 6.34 -3.85 9.72
N TYR A 66 6.49 -5.05 10.30
CA TYR A 66 7.07 -5.22 11.64
C TYR A 66 8.49 -4.63 11.74
N GLN A 67 9.34 -4.87 10.73
CA GLN A 67 10.71 -4.35 10.69
C GLN A 67 10.70 -2.81 10.64
N ILE A 68 9.84 -2.22 9.80
CA ILE A 68 9.72 -0.77 9.67
C ILE A 68 9.17 -0.13 10.94
N GLU A 69 8.09 -0.66 11.53
CA GLU A 69 7.49 -0.03 12.72
C GLU A 69 8.37 -0.19 13.97
N THR A 70 9.06 -1.33 14.11
CA THR A 70 9.87 -1.59 15.31
C THR A 70 11.26 -0.95 15.22
N SER A 71 11.91 -1.08 14.07
CA SER A 71 13.32 -0.69 13.90
C SER A 71 13.53 0.49 12.96
N HIS A 72 12.47 1.01 12.34
CA HIS A 72 12.55 2.08 11.33
C HIS A 72 13.53 1.74 10.21
N ASN A 73 13.61 0.47 9.84
CA ASN A 73 14.59 -0.02 8.89
C ASN A 73 13.93 -0.80 7.75
N GLY A 74 14.03 -0.26 6.53
CA GLY A 74 13.64 -0.89 5.28
C GLY A 74 14.82 -1.17 4.34
N SER A 75 16.08 -1.07 4.79
CA SER A 75 17.28 -1.26 3.95
C SER A 75 17.32 -2.63 3.25
N ASP A 76 16.77 -3.64 3.93
CA ASP A 76 16.82 -5.03 3.50
C ASP A 76 15.54 -5.47 2.77
N LEU A 77 14.64 -4.53 2.44
CA LEU A 77 13.42 -4.85 1.71
C LEU A 77 13.64 -4.92 0.20
N GLY A 78 14.73 -4.37 -0.33
CA GLY A 78 15.03 -4.35 -1.77
C GLY A 78 14.20 -3.30 -2.53
N THR A 79 14.42 -3.19 -3.83
CA THR A 79 13.75 -2.24 -4.73
C THR A 79 12.90 -2.95 -5.76
N SER A 80 12.07 -2.21 -6.51
CA SER A 80 11.26 -2.81 -7.57
C SER A 80 12.11 -3.57 -8.61
N ASP A 81 13.33 -3.09 -8.88
CA ASP A 81 14.25 -3.72 -9.85
C ASP A 81 14.99 -4.92 -9.24
N VAL A 82 15.31 -4.84 -7.94
CA VAL A 82 16.03 -5.87 -7.20
C VAL A 82 15.26 -6.19 -5.92
N PRO A 83 14.14 -6.95 -6.03
CA PRO A 83 13.30 -7.25 -4.89
C PRO A 83 13.97 -8.28 -3.99
N THR A 84 13.68 -8.20 -2.69
CA THR A 84 14.12 -9.22 -1.74
C THR A 84 13.24 -10.46 -1.87
N VAL A 85 13.87 -11.62 -2.02
CA VAL A 85 13.20 -12.91 -2.18
C VAL A 85 13.24 -13.72 -0.89
N GLY A 86 12.21 -14.53 -0.67
CA GLY A 86 12.24 -15.56 0.35
C GLY A 86 11.31 -16.71 0.03
N ASN A 87 11.47 -17.80 0.77
CA ASN A 87 10.73 -19.03 0.58
C ASN A 87 10.12 -19.47 1.92
N LEU A 88 8.98 -20.16 1.85
CA LEU A 88 8.40 -20.88 2.99
C LEU A 88 8.97 -22.30 2.95
N SER A 89 9.61 -22.76 4.03
CA SER A 89 10.28 -24.07 4.06
C SER A 89 9.31 -25.25 3.90
N ASP A 90 8.08 -25.08 4.41
CA ASP A 90 7.13 -26.18 4.58
C ASP A 90 6.03 -26.17 3.51
N THR A 91 6.06 -25.21 2.59
CA THR A 91 5.13 -25.12 1.46
C THR A 91 5.90 -24.82 0.17
N LEU A 92 5.28 -25.04 -1.00
CA LEU A 92 5.84 -24.60 -2.29
C LEU A 92 5.69 -23.07 -2.50
N GLY A 93 5.52 -22.32 -1.42
CA GLY A 93 5.31 -20.88 -1.41
C GLY A 93 6.63 -20.11 -1.43
N ASN A 94 6.72 -19.14 -2.33
CA ASN A 94 7.82 -18.18 -2.39
C ASN A 94 7.28 -16.76 -2.47
N TRP A 95 8.08 -15.77 -2.12
CA TRP A 95 7.68 -14.37 -2.14
C TRP A 95 8.80 -13.46 -2.61
N LYS A 96 8.40 -12.32 -3.17
CA LYS A 96 9.23 -11.16 -3.47
C LYS A 96 8.64 -9.98 -2.71
N ARG A 97 9.49 -9.11 -2.17
CA ARG A 97 9.04 -7.85 -1.58
C ARG A 97 9.98 -6.72 -1.94
N TYR A 98 9.47 -5.51 -1.91
CA TYR A 98 10.25 -4.29 -2.11
C TYR A 98 9.54 -3.08 -1.51
N ILE A 99 10.31 -2.01 -1.29
CA ILE A 99 9.82 -0.72 -0.81
C ILE A 99 9.95 0.33 -1.91
N ALA A 100 8.98 1.24 -1.97
CA ALA A 100 9.00 2.42 -2.83
C ALA A 100 8.53 3.66 -2.05
N GLY A 101 8.96 4.85 -2.48
CA GLY A 101 8.49 6.12 -1.94
C GLY A 101 7.14 6.50 -2.52
N ILE A 102 6.26 7.01 -1.66
CA ILE A 102 5.05 7.72 -2.07
C ILE A 102 5.39 9.20 -2.09
N TYR A 103 5.48 9.78 -3.29
CA TYR A 103 5.84 11.19 -3.50
C TYR A 103 4.62 12.08 -3.75
N THR A 104 3.43 11.47 -3.85
CA THR A 104 2.18 12.16 -4.08
C THR A 104 1.41 12.34 -2.77
N THR A 105 0.75 13.49 -2.62
CA THR A 105 -0.10 13.76 -1.46
C THR A 105 -1.44 14.29 -1.90
N PRO A 106 -2.41 13.39 -2.15
CA PRO A 106 -3.77 13.81 -2.43
C PRO A 106 -4.35 14.54 -1.22
N VAL A 107 -5.20 15.53 -1.48
CA VAL A 107 -5.75 16.41 -0.43
C VAL A 107 -6.43 15.58 0.65
N THR A 108 -5.90 15.68 1.87
CA THR A 108 -6.41 14.99 3.04
C THR A 108 -6.71 16.01 4.13
N CYS A 109 -7.97 16.07 4.57
CA CYS A 109 -8.43 16.99 5.62
C CYS A 109 -8.96 16.23 6.84
N PHE A 110 -8.75 16.80 8.02
CA PHE A 110 -9.12 16.26 9.33
C PHE A 110 -9.97 17.27 10.09
N ASP A 111 -11.11 16.81 10.58
CA ASP A 111 -11.94 17.58 11.51
C ASP A 111 -11.40 17.47 12.96
N ASP A 112 -12.09 18.14 13.88
CA ASP A 112 -11.71 18.14 15.30
C ASP A 112 -11.80 16.75 15.96
N GLN A 113 -12.61 15.84 15.39
CA GLN A 113 -12.76 14.45 15.82
C GLN A 113 -11.86 13.47 15.04
N GLN A 114 -10.85 13.99 14.32
CA GLN A 114 -9.90 13.22 13.50
C GLN A 114 -10.55 12.41 12.37
N ARG A 115 -11.78 12.77 11.94
CA ARG A 115 -12.39 12.13 10.77
C ARG A 115 -11.76 12.69 9.50
N VAL A 116 -11.39 11.76 8.62
CA VAL A 116 -10.71 12.07 7.37
C VAL A 116 -11.73 12.32 6.27
N SER A 117 -11.53 13.41 5.52
CA SER A 117 -12.22 13.66 4.25
C SER A 117 -11.25 13.42 3.09
N PHE A 118 -11.63 12.57 2.14
CA PHE A 118 -10.78 12.13 1.03
C PHE A 118 -11.59 11.65 -0.19
N PRO A 119 -11.32 12.15 -1.42
CA PRO A 119 -10.53 13.35 -1.73
C PRO A 119 -11.26 14.59 -1.20
N ALA A 120 -10.51 15.50 -0.57
CA ALA A 120 -11.04 16.76 -0.06
C ALA A 120 -10.72 17.95 -0.99
N ASP A 121 -11.37 19.08 -0.74
CA ASP A 121 -11.00 20.36 -1.35
C ASP A 121 -10.63 21.36 -0.23
N PRO A 122 -9.37 21.79 -0.13
CA PRO A 122 -8.96 22.66 0.96
C PRO A 122 -9.65 24.04 0.89
N ALA A 123 -10.16 24.46 -0.27
CA ALA A 123 -10.86 25.74 -0.44
C ALA A 123 -12.26 25.72 0.20
N THR A 124 -12.93 24.57 0.24
CA THR A 124 -14.27 24.44 0.80
C THR A 124 -14.25 23.92 2.24
N GLU A 125 -13.27 23.10 2.60
CA GLU A 125 -13.08 22.49 3.92
C GLU A 125 -12.44 23.46 4.93
N THR A 126 -12.93 24.70 4.97
CA THR A 126 -12.34 25.80 5.76
C THR A 126 -12.40 25.59 7.25
N ASP A 127 -13.13 24.61 7.77
CA ASP A 127 -13.23 24.22 9.18
C ASP A 127 -12.25 23.11 9.57
N LYS A 128 -11.49 22.54 8.62
CA LYS A 128 -10.59 21.40 8.83
C LYS A 128 -9.11 21.74 8.69
N SER A 129 -8.27 20.97 9.38
CA SER A 129 -6.82 20.95 9.15
C SER A 129 -6.53 20.07 7.94
N CYS A 130 -5.66 20.51 7.02
CA CYS A 130 -5.46 19.82 5.76
C CYS A 130 -3.99 19.71 5.37
N VAL A 131 -3.66 18.62 4.69
CA VAL A 131 -2.36 18.37 4.06
C VAL A 131 -2.58 18.18 2.57
N TYR A 132 -1.88 18.97 1.74
CA TYR A 132 -2.08 19.00 0.29
C TYR A 132 -0.86 19.56 -0.44
N ALA A 133 -0.71 19.23 -1.73
CA ALA A 133 0.27 19.89 -2.60
C ALA A 133 -0.19 21.31 -2.96
N ALA A 134 0.73 22.26 -3.14
CA ALA A 134 0.38 23.65 -3.44
C ALA A 134 -0.40 23.82 -4.77
N ASP A 135 0.02 23.08 -5.81
CA ASP A 135 -0.71 22.91 -7.06
C ASP A 135 -1.52 21.61 -6.98
N LEU A 136 -2.83 21.75 -6.78
CA LEU A 136 -3.76 20.62 -6.63
C LEU A 136 -3.90 19.76 -7.89
N SER A 137 -3.41 20.22 -9.05
CA SER A 137 -3.40 19.43 -10.29
C SER A 137 -2.20 18.50 -10.40
N GLN A 138 -1.17 18.73 -9.58
CA GLN A 138 0.04 17.94 -9.52
C GLN A 138 0.19 17.42 -8.09
N ASP A 139 -0.07 16.14 -7.82
CA ASP A 139 -0.01 15.65 -6.44
C ASP A 139 1.44 15.48 -5.93
N VAL A 140 2.45 15.59 -6.80
CA VAL A 140 3.87 15.33 -6.49
C VAL A 140 4.48 16.48 -5.69
N ILE A 141 5.08 16.15 -4.54
CA ILE A 141 5.75 17.14 -3.68
C ILE A 141 7.19 17.37 -4.12
N ASN A 142 7.44 18.56 -4.66
CA ASN A 142 8.77 19.01 -5.06
C ASN A 142 8.97 20.50 -4.71
N LYS A 143 10.10 21.09 -5.09
CA LYS A 143 10.39 22.50 -4.74
C LYS A 143 9.39 23.50 -5.32
N ASN A 144 8.92 23.26 -6.54
CA ASN A 144 7.98 24.14 -7.24
C ASN A 144 6.53 23.87 -6.80
N ASN A 145 6.28 22.66 -6.29
CA ASN A 145 5.00 22.24 -5.77
C ASN A 145 5.14 21.70 -4.34
N PRO A 146 5.32 22.60 -3.35
CA PRO A 146 5.61 22.19 -1.99
C PRO A 146 4.37 21.63 -1.29
N LEU A 147 4.62 20.87 -0.22
CA LEU A 147 3.59 20.39 0.69
C LEU A 147 3.09 21.56 1.54
N LYS A 148 1.78 21.79 1.51
CA LYS A 148 1.07 22.74 2.35
C LYS A 148 0.39 22.01 3.50
N VAL A 149 0.61 22.51 4.70
CA VAL A 149 -0.03 22.00 5.91
C VAL A 149 -0.81 23.15 6.54
N ARG A 150 -2.14 23.11 6.43
CA ARG A 150 -3.03 24.03 7.15
C ARG A 150 -3.40 23.40 8.48
N LEU A 151 -3.05 24.06 9.58
CA LEU A 151 -3.41 23.65 10.93
C LEU A 151 -4.43 24.60 11.55
N LYS A 152 -5.50 24.01 12.10
CA LYS A 152 -6.48 24.71 12.93
C LYS A 152 -5.91 25.08 14.31
N PRO A 153 -6.52 26.05 15.01
CA PRO A 153 -6.19 26.37 16.39
C PRO A 153 -6.12 25.11 17.28
N GLY A 154 -5.01 24.95 18.00
CA GLY A 154 -4.78 23.83 18.91
C GLY A 154 -4.35 22.51 18.24
N LYS A 155 -4.23 22.46 16.91
CA LYS A 155 -3.79 21.28 16.18
C LYS A 155 -2.28 21.26 15.96
N SER A 156 -1.72 20.07 15.82
CA SER A 156 -0.32 19.87 15.47
C SER A 156 -0.14 18.88 14.33
N PHE A 157 0.94 19.03 13.57
CA PHE A 157 1.32 18.12 12.49
C PHE A 157 2.70 17.54 12.79
N GLU A 158 2.89 16.25 12.54
CA GLU A 158 4.18 15.60 12.60
C GLU A 158 4.52 14.98 11.24
N LEU A 159 5.75 15.17 10.78
CA LEU A 159 6.34 14.48 9.61
C LEU A 159 7.62 13.76 10.06
N SER A 160 7.65 12.46 9.85
CA SER A 160 8.75 11.57 10.21
C SER A 160 9.58 11.18 8.98
N LEU A 161 10.84 11.59 8.98
CA LEU A 161 11.86 11.23 8.00
C LEU A 161 12.89 10.34 8.71
N ASN A 162 12.46 9.15 9.11
CA ASN A 162 13.24 8.29 9.99
C ASN A 162 13.36 6.83 9.51
N ILE A 163 12.90 6.51 8.31
CA ILE A 163 12.93 5.13 7.80
C ILE A 163 14.22 4.94 7.00
N SER A 164 15.01 3.94 7.35
CA SER A 164 16.18 3.57 6.54
C SER A 164 15.74 2.88 5.24
N THR A 165 16.36 3.20 4.11
CA THR A 165 15.96 2.71 2.79
C THR A 165 17.12 1.95 2.12
N PRO A 166 16.83 1.06 1.15
CA PRO A 166 17.88 0.36 0.42
C PRO A 166 18.85 1.34 -0.24
N ALA A 167 20.14 1.06 -0.22
CA ALA A 167 21.16 1.99 -0.71
C ALA A 167 21.06 2.30 -2.22
N SER A 168 20.45 1.39 -2.98
CA SER A 168 20.17 1.55 -4.40
C SER A 168 18.91 2.39 -4.68
N LEU A 169 18.13 2.74 -3.66
CA LEU A 169 16.92 3.54 -3.78
C LEU A 169 17.20 4.99 -3.43
N ALA A 170 17.14 5.88 -4.42
CA ALA A 170 17.17 7.32 -4.20
C ALA A 170 15.82 7.78 -3.59
N PHE A 171 15.68 7.61 -2.28
CA PHE A 171 14.40 7.78 -1.60
C PHE A 171 14.16 9.21 -1.10
N TYR A 172 15.05 9.71 -0.24
CA TYR A 172 14.93 11.04 0.37
C TYR A 172 15.63 12.11 -0.48
N PRO A 173 15.12 13.36 -0.48
CA PRO A 173 15.86 14.49 -1.02
C PRO A 173 17.13 14.75 -0.20
N SER A 174 18.07 15.51 -0.75
CA SER A 174 19.27 15.93 -0.04
C SER A 174 18.95 16.70 1.26
N ALA A 175 18.03 17.65 1.19
CA ALA A 175 17.51 18.37 2.34
C ALA A 175 16.06 18.82 2.11
N VAL A 176 15.38 19.17 3.19
CA VAL A 176 14.02 19.67 3.23
C VAL A 176 14.02 21.05 3.87
N THR A 177 13.30 22.00 3.30
CA THR A 177 13.03 23.31 3.87
C THR A 177 11.62 23.37 4.42
N ILE A 178 11.47 24.07 5.54
CA ILE A 178 10.18 24.30 6.19
C ILE A 178 10.04 25.81 6.35
N ASP A 179 8.99 26.39 5.80
CA ASP A 179 8.67 27.80 5.94
C ASP A 179 7.42 27.97 6.81
N TRP A 180 7.48 28.91 7.75
CA TRP A 180 6.38 29.24 8.65
C TRP A 180 6.18 30.75 8.79
N PRO A 181 4.92 31.23 8.90
CA PRO A 181 4.63 32.63 9.22
C PRO A 181 4.82 32.91 10.71
N THR A 182 4.91 34.18 11.12
CA THR A 182 4.79 34.58 12.53
C THR A 182 3.40 34.21 13.07
N HIS A 183 3.33 33.42 14.13
CA HIS A 183 2.08 33.02 14.78
C HIS A 183 2.34 32.46 16.19
N ALA A 184 1.35 32.47 17.08
CA ALA A 184 1.48 31.79 18.38
C ALA A 184 1.56 30.28 18.16
N GLY A 185 2.73 29.68 18.37
CA GLY A 185 2.99 28.29 17.99
C GLY A 185 4.47 27.95 18.06
N LYS A 186 4.82 26.74 17.64
CA LYS A 186 6.20 26.26 17.66
C LYS A 186 6.50 25.38 16.45
N VAL A 187 7.74 25.48 15.98
CA VAL A 187 8.34 24.52 15.06
C VAL A 187 9.40 23.75 15.84
N ILE A 188 9.28 22.42 15.86
CA ILE A 188 10.18 21.54 16.57
C ILE A 188 10.83 20.63 15.55
N ILE A 189 12.16 20.60 15.56
CA ILE A 189 12.97 19.74 14.71
C ILE A 189 13.72 18.81 15.64
N LEU A 190 13.41 17.52 15.54
CA LEU A 190 14.08 16.47 16.30
C LEU A 190 15.00 15.70 15.36
N SER A 191 16.26 15.52 15.77
CA SER A 191 17.23 14.64 15.14
C SER A 191 17.63 13.51 16.10
N SER A 192 18.58 12.66 15.70
CA SER A 192 19.15 11.62 16.57
C SER A 192 19.80 12.19 17.83
N ASP A 193 20.42 13.37 17.72
CA ASP A 193 21.34 13.91 18.73
C ASP A 193 20.90 15.26 19.31
N SER A 194 19.90 15.89 18.71
CA SER A 194 19.45 17.23 19.08
C SER A 194 17.95 17.43 18.91
N GLN A 195 17.41 18.36 19.68
CA GLN A 195 16.08 18.91 19.48
C GLN A 195 16.20 20.43 19.39
N GLU A 196 15.79 20.98 18.26
CA GLU A 196 15.64 22.42 18.08
C GLU A 196 14.17 22.80 18.28
N VAL A 197 13.93 23.86 19.05
CA VAL A 197 12.58 24.39 19.30
C VAL A 197 12.59 25.87 18.93
N ILE A 198 11.83 26.20 17.90
CA ILE A 198 11.70 27.55 17.38
C ILE A 198 10.35 28.09 17.81
N ASP A 199 10.36 29.23 18.51
CA ASP A 199 9.15 29.97 18.85
C ASP A 199 8.70 30.78 17.62
N ALA A 200 7.57 30.38 17.03
CA ALA A 200 7.05 31.03 15.84
C ALA A 200 6.36 32.38 16.13
N SER A 201 6.17 32.74 17.41
CA SER A 201 5.46 33.97 17.78
C SER A 201 6.25 35.24 17.52
N THR A 202 7.58 35.13 17.43
CA THR A 202 8.47 36.28 17.28
C THR A 202 9.00 36.48 15.86
N THR A 203 8.89 35.47 15.00
CA THR A 203 9.59 35.46 13.71
C THR A 203 8.87 34.62 12.66
N THR A 204 8.63 35.21 11.48
CA THR A 204 8.50 34.46 10.23
C THR A 204 9.87 33.87 9.91
N GLY A 205 9.94 32.61 9.52
CA GLY A 205 11.20 31.93 9.34
C GLY A 205 11.16 30.81 8.32
N SER A 206 12.36 30.34 7.99
CA SER A 206 12.63 29.16 7.19
C SER A 206 13.68 28.33 7.92
N GLY A 207 13.46 27.02 8.01
CA GLY A 207 14.38 26.05 8.60
C GLY A 207 14.76 25.00 7.58
N LYS A 208 15.98 24.48 7.66
CA LYS A 208 16.51 23.48 6.72
C LYS A 208 16.91 22.22 7.48
N ILE A 209 16.55 21.05 6.94
CA ILE A 209 16.85 19.76 7.55
C ILE A 209 17.45 18.78 6.52
N PRO A 210 18.61 18.18 6.79
CA PRO A 210 19.54 18.59 7.85
C PRO A 210 20.27 19.87 7.45
N ASP A 211 20.81 20.59 8.43
CA ASP A 211 21.64 21.78 8.17
C ASP A 211 22.81 21.46 7.24
N SER A 212 23.43 20.28 7.44
CA SER A 212 24.51 19.72 6.63
C SER A 212 24.13 19.54 5.15
N GLY A 213 22.83 19.45 4.84
CA GLY A 213 22.33 19.35 3.48
C GLY A 213 22.25 17.94 2.89
N GLN A 214 22.36 16.87 3.68
CA GLN A 214 22.23 15.48 3.22
C GLN A 214 21.49 14.58 4.24
N LEU A 215 20.25 14.17 3.93
CA LEU A 215 19.48 13.20 4.72
C LEU A 215 20.07 11.77 4.66
N GLY A 216 20.60 11.38 3.49
CA GLY A 216 21.12 10.04 3.25
C GLY A 216 20.05 8.94 3.25
N ASN A 217 20.47 7.69 3.41
CA ASN A 217 19.61 6.50 3.33
C ASN A 217 19.14 5.98 4.70
N SER A 218 19.57 6.61 5.79
CA SER A 218 19.14 6.28 7.15
C SER A 218 18.96 7.58 7.94
N PRO A 219 18.07 8.48 7.48
CA PRO A 219 17.79 9.69 8.23
C PRO A 219 17.10 9.34 9.54
N ASN A 220 17.23 10.21 10.53
CA ASN A 220 16.47 10.13 11.78
C ASN A 220 16.01 11.53 12.17
N TYR A 221 15.09 12.06 11.38
CA TYR A 221 14.53 13.39 11.59
C TYR A 221 13.02 13.32 11.79
N ARG A 222 12.51 14.15 12.70
CA ARG A 222 11.08 14.38 12.89
C ARG A 222 10.80 15.87 12.98
N ILE A 223 9.77 16.30 12.29
CA ILE A 223 9.35 17.70 12.23
C ILE A 223 7.98 17.77 12.89
N ARG A 224 7.82 18.61 13.91
CA ARG A 224 6.54 18.86 14.54
C ARG A 224 6.18 20.34 14.47
N LEU A 225 5.01 20.62 13.94
CA LEU A 225 4.46 21.96 13.74
C LEU A 225 3.25 22.11 14.67
N ILE A 226 3.20 23.15 15.48
CA ILE A 226 2.17 23.35 16.49
C ILE A 226 1.52 24.71 16.29
N ASN A 227 0.20 24.73 16.04
CA ASN A 227 -0.57 25.96 15.99
C ASN A 227 -1.29 26.21 17.33
N ASN A 228 -0.85 27.20 18.10
CA ASN A 228 -1.53 27.68 19.30
C ASN A 228 -2.24 29.02 19.09
N SER A 229 -2.35 29.47 17.83
CA SER A 229 -3.00 30.72 17.47
C SER A 229 -4.51 30.55 17.43
N ALA A 230 -5.24 31.66 17.57
CA ALA A 230 -6.69 31.67 17.37
C ALA A 230 -7.11 31.59 15.89
N ALA A 231 -6.15 31.68 14.97
CA ALA A 231 -6.36 31.60 13.53
C ALA A 231 -5.64 30.38 12.93
N ASP A 232 -6.07 30.00 11.73
CA ASP A 232 -5.40 28.97 10.94
C ASP A 232 -4.00 29.39 10.55
N VAL A 233 -3.08 28.43 10.53
CA VAL A 233 -1.70 28.66 10.11
C VAL A 233 -1.35 27.68 8.99
N ILE A 234 -0.74 28.21 7.94
CA ILE A 234 -0.29 27.41 6.80
C ILE A 234 1.24 27.35 6.81
N TYR A 235 1.75 26.14 6.89
CA TYR A 235 3.17 25.83 6.77
C TYR A 235 3.48 25.30 5.37
N THR A 236 4.71 25.51 4.93
CA THR A 236 5.19 25.02 3.63
C THR A 236 6.40 24.12 3.84
N ILE A 237 6.38 22.92 3.28
CA ILE A 237 7.49 21.96 3.36
C ILE A 237 7.88 21.58 1.93
N ALA A 238 9.15 21.69 1.59
CA ALA A 238 9.63 21.42 0.23
C ALA A 238 11.03 20.77 0.26
N PRO A 239 11.40 19.95 -0.73
CA PRO A 239 12.80 19.61 -0.92
C PRO A 239 13.62 20.86 -1.34
N GLN A 240 14.86 20.93 -0.89
CA GLN A 240 15.75 22.06 -1.15
C GLN A 240 16.15 22.19 -2.64
N ALA A 241 16.36 21.06 -3.31
CA ALA A 241 16.72 20.99 -4.72
C ALA A 241 15.47 20.79 -5.59
N ALA A 242 15.43 21.46 -6.75
CA ALA A 242 14.28 21.42 -7.65
C ALA A 242 14.10 20.06 -8.37
N SER A 243 15.17 19.28 -8.49
CA SER A 243 15.16 17.93 -9.06
C SER A 243 14.61 16.86 -8.12
N ASP A 244 14.55 17.17 -6.82
CA ASP A 244 14.24 16.18 -5.80
C ASP A 244 12.73 16.18 -5.50
N SER A 245 12.21 15.03 -5.11
CA SER A 245 10.85 14.89 -4.60
C SER A 245 10.89 14.48 -3.13
N LEU A 246 9.95 14.99 -2.34
CA LEU A 246 9.81 14.64 -0.92
C LEU A 246 8.84 13.46 -0.78
N PRO A 247 9.28 12.31 -0.25
CA PRO A 247 8.37 11.21 0.04
C PRO A 247 7.50 11.56 1.25
N THR A 248 6.18 11.46 1.09
CA THR A 248 5.18 11.65 2.16
C THR A 248 4.70 10.33 2.77
N GLY A 249 5.18 9.21 2.23
CA GLY A 249 4.95 7.87 2.75
C GLY A 249 5.84 6.83 2.10
N ILE A 250 5.62 5.58 2.47
CA ILE A 250 6.22 4.41 1.84
C ILE A 250 5.11 3.47 1.35
N ALA A 251 5.35 2.83 0.22
CA ALA A 251 4.57 1.70 -0.24
C ALA A 251 5.45 0.45 -0.13
N ILE A 252 4.94 -0.57 0.56
CA ILE A 252 5.58 -1.88 0.66
C ILE A 252 4.77 -2.82 -0.21
N THR A 253 5.42 -3.38 -1.23
CA THR A 253 4.79 -4.35 -2.13
C THR A 253 5.32 -5.74 -1.80
N SER A 254 4.40 -6.69 -1.67
CA SER A 254 4.69 -8.10 -1.49
C SER A 254 3.98 -8.91 -2.57
N GLN A 255 4.74 -9.76 -3.25
CA GLN A 255 4.26 -10.65 -4.30
C GLN A 255 4.51 -12.08 -3.84
N GLY A 256 3.44 -12.82 -3.56
CA GLY A 256 3.51 -14.22 -3.17
C GLY A 256 3.17 -15.13 -4.34
N TYR A 257 3.87 -16.25 -4.41
CA TYR A 257 3.76 -17.24 -5.47
C TYR A 257 3.57 -18.65 -4.91
N TYR A 258 2.69 -19.42 -5.54
CA TYR A 258 2.67 -20.88 -5.41
C TYR A 258 3.41 -21.48 -6.59
N ASP A 259 4.52 -22.18 -6.30
CA ASP A 259 5.47 -22.71 -7.30
C ASP A 259 5.99 -21.59 -8.23
N VAL A 260 7.29 -21.54 -8.50
CA VAL A 260 7.92 -20.33 -9.06
C VAL A 260 7.18 -19.86 -10.33
N ASN A 261 6.52 -18.70 -10.22
CA ASN A 261 5.73 -18.03 -11.27
C ASN A 261 4.44 -18.73 -11.78
N LYS A 262 3.81 -19.67 -11.05
CA LYS A 262 2.56 -20.33 -11.54
C LYS A 262 1.26 -19.65 -11.10
N LYS A 263 1.21 -19.12 -9.88
CA LYS A 263 0.09 -18.34 -9.34
C LYS A 263 0.64 -17.20 -8.52
N GLU A 264 0.12 -15.99 -8.74
CA GLU A 264 0.60 -14.77 -8.09
C GLU A 264 -0.52 -14.08 -7.29
N ARG A 265 -0.15 -13.56 -6.12
CA ARG A 265 -0.94 -12.66 -5.30
C ARG A 265 -0.08 -11.47 -4.91
N ILE A 266 -0.63 -10.27 -5.06
CA ILE A 266 0.07 -9.03 -4.77
C ILE A 266 -0.67 -8.33 -3.64
N ILE A 267 0.07 -7.94 -2.62
CA ILE A 267 -0.41 -7.12 -1.50
C ILE A 267 0.45 -5.86 -1.49
N ILE A 268 -0.21 -4.71 -1.44
CA ILE A 268 0.43 -3.40 -1.32
C ILE A 268 -0.08 -2.77 -0.03
N VAL A 269 0.84 -2.37 0.84
CA VAL A 269 0.53 -1.64 2.06
C VAL A 269 1.18 -0.27 1.97
N GLU A 270 0.38 0.76 2.18
CA GLU A 270 0.83 2.14 2.23
C GLU A 270 0.92 2.61 3.68
N ARG A 271 2.03 3.25 4.02
CA ARG A 271 2.23 3.90 5.31
C ARG A 271 2.54 5.37 5.07
N LYS A 272 1.73 6.25 5.63
CA LYS A 272 2.00 7.69 5.63
C LYS A 272 3.11 7.99 6.64
N ASN A 273 3.99 8.92 6.29
CA ASN A 273 5.07 9.37 7.17
C ASN A 273 4.65 10.57 8.01
N TRP A 274 3.38 10.96 7.98
CA TRP A 274 2.88 12.14 8.64
C TRP A 274 1.53 11.90 9.32
N GLU A 275 1.23 12.72 10.33
CA GLU A 275 -0.03 12.68 11.09
C GLU A 275 -0.43 14.09 11.55
N ILE A 276 -1.73 14.34 11.69
CA ILE A 276 -2.29 15.53 12.34
C ILE A 276 -2.95 15.09 13.66
N TYR A 277 -2.61 15.79 14.75
CA TYR A 277 -3.19 15.63 16.09
C TYR A 277 -4.12 16.80 16.42
#